data_AF-A0A6M1RCT4-F1
#
_entry.id   AF-A0A6M1RCT4-F1
#
_cell.length_a   1.000
_cell.length_b   1.000
_cell.length_c   1.000
_cell.angle_alpha   90.00
_cell.angle_beta   90.00
_cell.angle_gamma   90.00
#
_symmetry.space_group_name_H-M   'P 1'
#
loop_
_entity.id
_entity.type
_entity.pdbx_description
1 polymer ?
#
loop_
_entity_poly.entity_id
_entity_poly.type
_entity_poly.pdbx_seq_one_letter_code
_entity_poly.pdbx_strand_id
1 'polypeptide(L)'
;MSNFLWTIFQSGQIGRNHSTATQASVKSERNASDVNYLEDRLDTLSLANQAMWELLSNHLGYTEDDLLKKMEEIDMRDGVLDGKITVSAVKNCPECGHTIRKRRANCYWCGAALKGPTPFSEA
;
A
#
# COMPACT_ATOMS: atom_id res chain seq x y z
N MET A 1 -52.54 -13.76 -17.35
CA MET A 1 -51.67 -12.56 -17.44
C MET A 1 -50.85 -12.29 -16.17
N SER A 2 -51.40 -12.46 -14.96
CA SER A 2 -50.66 -12.26 -13.69
C SER A 2 -49.35 -13.06 -13.57
N ASN A 3 -49.38 -14.37 -13.87
CA ASN A 3 -48.18 -15.23 -13.80
C ASN A 3 -47.07 -14.82 -14.77
N PHE A 4 -47.40 -14.29 -15.95
CA PHE A 4 -46.41 -13.87 -16.94
C PHE A 4 -45.63 -12.63 -16.49
N LEU A 5 -46.34 -11.64 -15.94
CA LEU A 5 -45.73 -10.44 -15.38
C LEU A 5 -44.85 -10.77 -14.16
N TRP A 6 -45.30 -11.72 -13.32
CA TRP A 6 -44.51 -12.20 -12.20
C TRP A 6 -43.25 -12.96 -12.64
N THR A 7 -43.35 -13.84 -13.64
CA THR A 7 -42.18 -14.55 -14.20
C THR A 7 -41.16 -13.59 -14.80
N ILE A 8 -41.60 -12.54 -15.51
CA ILE A 8 -40.68 -11.50 -16.04
C ILE A 8 -39.97 -10.77 -14.91
N PHE A 9 -40.71 -10.32 -13.89
CA PHE A 9 -40.13 -9.63 -12.74
C PHE A 9 -39.15 -10.52 -11.97
N GLN A 10 -39.52 -11.78 -11.74
CA GLN A 10 -38.69 -12.78 -11.09
C GLN A 10 -37.41 -13.06 -11.89
N SER A 11 -37.53 -13.22 -13.22
CA SER A 11 -36.37 -13.43 -14.10
C SER A 11 -35.41 -12.24 -14.07
N GLY A 12 -35.93 -11.02 -14.00
CA GLY A 12 -35.12 -9.81 -13.84
C GLY A 12 -34.37 -9.76 -12.50
N GLN A 13 -35.03 -10.16 -11.40
CA GLN A 13 -34.37 -10.26 -10.09
C GLN A 13 -33.31 -11.36 -10.05
N ILE A 14 -33.59 -12.54 -10.62
CA ILE A 14 -32.62 -13.65 -10.72
C ILE A 14 -31.40 -13.22 -11.53
N GLY A 15 -31.60 -12.56 -12.67
CA GLY A 15 -30.50 -12.04 -13.50
C GLY A 15 -29.60 -11.06 -12.74
N ARG A 16 -30.20 -10.14 -11.96
CA ARG A 16 -29.45 -9.21 -11.11
C ARG A 16 -28.69 -9.95 -10.01
N ASN A 17 -29.35 -10.84 -9.27
CA ASN A 17 -28.72 -11.62 -8.21
C ASN A 17 -27.57 -12.49 -8.72
N HIS A 18 -27.72 -13.11 -9.89
CA HIS A 18 -26.66 -13.87 -10.54
C HIS A 18 -25.47 -12.97 -10.90
N SER A 19 -25.72 -11.81 -11.51
CA SER A 19 -24.65 -10.86 -11.85
C SER A 19 -23.90 -10.34 -10.62
N THR A 20 -24.61 -10.02 -9.54
CA THR A 20 -24.01 -9.61 -8.26
C THR A 20 -23.19 -10.74 -7.64
N ALA A 21 -23.69 -11.98 -7.65
CA ALA A 21 -22.97 -13.14 -7.13
C ALA A 21 -21.70 -13.41 -7.94
N THR A 22 -21.76 -13.36 -9.28
CA THR A 22 -20.57 -13.49 -10.14
C THR A 22 -19.57 -12.38 -9.86
N GLN A 23 -20.00 -11.13 -9.76
CA GLN A 23 -19.11 -10.00 -9.46
C GLN A 23 -18.47 -10.14 -8.07
N ALA A 24 -19.21 -10.63 -7.07
CA ALA A 24 -18.68 -10.92 -5.74
C ALA A 24 -17.63 -12.04 -5.78
N SER A 25 -17.88 -13.14 -6.52
CA SER A 25 -16.92 -14.23 -6.70
C SER A 25 -15.62 -13.75 -7.33
N VAL A 26 -15.72 -13.02 -8.45
CA VAL A 26 -14.54 -12.47 -9.14
C VAL A 26 -13.76 -11.50 -8.24
N LYS A 27 -14.45 -10.67 -7.45
CA LYS A 27 -13.80 -9.79 -6.48
C LYS A 27 -13.10 -10.59 -5.37
N SER A 28 -13.73 -11.66 -4.87
CA SER A 28 -13.15 -12.54 -3.86
C SER A 28 -11.88 -13.22 -4.38
N GLU A 29 -11.92 -13.77 -5.59
CA GLU A 29 -10.77 -14.42 -6.24
C GLU A 29 -9.62 -13.43 -6.46
N ARG A 30 -9.92 -12.20 -6.90
CA ARG A 30 -8.91 -11.14 -7.02
C ARG A 30 -8.30 -10.77 -5.68
N ASN A 31 -9.12 -10.57 -4.65
CA ASN A 31 -8.61 -10.26 -3.31
C ASN A 31 -7.70 -11.38 -2.79
N ALA A 32 -8.06 -12.65 -3.01
CA ALA A 32 -7.23 -13.78 -2.63
C ALA A 32 -5.88 -13.76 -3.38
N SER A 33 -5.90 -13.48 -4.69
CA SER A 33 -4.67 -13.34 -5.48
C SER A 33 -3.82 -12.16 -5.01
N ASP A 34 -4.43 -11.03 -4.66
CA ASP A 34 -3.71 -9.85 -4.17
C ASP A 34 -3.06 -10.12 -2.81
N VAL A 35 -3.73 -10.88 -1.93
CA VAL A 35 -3.17 -11.31 -0.64
C VAL A 35 -1.95 -12.20 -0.86
N ASN A 36 -2.06 -13.24 -1.69
CA ASN A 36 -0.92 -14.12 -1.98
C ASN A 36 0.27 -13.34 -2.55
N TYR A 37 0.02 -12.40 -3.46
CA TYR A 37 1.07 -11.54 -4.01
C TYR A 37 1.71 -10.63 -2.94
N LEU A 38 0.93 -10.13 -1.98
CA LEU A 38 1.47 -9.36 -0.86
C LEU A 38 2.30 -10.22 0.09
N GLU A 39 1.89 -11.46 0.34
CA GLU A 39 2.64 -12.45 1.12
C GLU A 39 3.98 -12.77 0.46
N ASP A 40 4.01 -13.09 -0.84
CA ASP A 40 5.25 -13.35 -1.59
C ASP A 40 6.24 -12.16 -1.52
N ARG A 41 5.71 -10.95 -1.60
CA ARG A 41 6.52 -9.72 -1.48
C ARG A 41 7.02 -9.50 -0.06
N LEU A 42 6.22 -9.83 0.95
CA LEU A 42 6.62 -9.76 2.35
C LEU A 42 7.75 -10.76 2.64
N ASP A 43 7.65 -11.98 2.13
CA ASP A 43 8.66 -13.02 2.29
C ASP A 43 9.99 -12.59 1.64
N THR A 44 9.92 -12.06 0.41
CA THR A 44 11.09 -11.52 -0.29
C THR A 44 11.74 -10.36 0.49
N LEU A 45 10.93 -9.45 1.04
CA LEU A 45 11.42 -8.33 1.84
C LEU A 45 12.04 -8.80 3.15
N SER A 46 11.43 -9.79 3.81
CA SER A 46 11.94 -10.39 5.05
C SER A 46 13.29 -11.06 4.83
N LEU A 47 13.42 -11.82 3.73
CA LEU A 47 14.69 -12.43 3.33
C LEU A 47 15.77 -11.36 3.06
N ALA A 48 15.42 -10.29 2.34
CA ALA A 48 16.35 -9.20 2.07
C ALA A 48 16.78 -8.48 3.37
N ASN A 49 15.85 -8.21 4.27
CA ASN A 49 16.13 -7.59 5.57
C ASN A 49 17.02 -8.48 6.44
N GLN A 50 16.77 -9.78 6.48
CA GLN A 50 17.61 -10.75 7.19
C GLN A 50 19.03 -10.75 6.61
N ALA A 51 19.17 -10.81 5.28
CA ALA A 51 20.48 -10.75 4.64
C ALA A 51 21.22 -9.44 4.94
N MET A 52 20.53 -8.30 4.90
CA MET A 52 21.10 -7.00 5.30
C MET A 52 21.53 -7.01 6.77
N TRP A 53 20.72 -7.58 7.67
CA TRP A 53 21.06 -7.67 9.09
C TRP A 53 22.29 -8.54 9.33
N GLU A 54 22.39 -9.71 8.68
CA GLU A 54 23.56 -10.58 8.78
C GLU A 54 24.82 -9.89 8.26
N LEU A 55 24.71 -9.10 7.18
CA LEU A 55 25.85 -8.32 6.69
C LEU A 55 26.28 -7.25 7.71
N LEU A 56 25.32 -6.52 8.29
CA LEU A 56 25.60 -5.46 9.26
C LEU A 56 26.16 -6.01 10.58
N SER A 57 25.55 -7.05 11.14
CA SER A 57 25.98 -7.66 12.40
C SER A 57 27.34 -8.34 12.26
N ASN A 58 27.55 -9.14 11.21
CA ASN A 58 28.80 -9.90 11.05
C ASN A 58 29.99 -9.04 10.62
N HIS A 59 29.79 -8.04 9.75
CA HIS A 59 30.89 -7.23 9.23
C HIS A 59 31.17 -5.95 10.02
N LEU A 60 30.16 -5.36 10.66
CA LEU A 60 30.28 -4.08 11.37
C LEU A 60 30.10 -4.22 12.89
N GLY A 61 29.74 -5.42 13.38
CA GLY A 61 29.62 -5.70 14.81
C GLY A 61 28.41 -5.06 15.48
N TYR A 62 27.38 -4.67 14.71
CA TYR A 62 26.15 -4.13 15.27
C TYR A 62 25.42 -5.18 16.10
N THR A 63 24.94 -4.76 17.27
CA THR A 63 24.13 -5.60 18.16
C THR A 63 22.65 -5.44 17.89
N GLU A 64 21.86 -6.44 18.28
CA GLU A 64 20.39 -6.38 18.15
C GLU A 64 19.81 -5.14 18.86
N ASP A 65 20.38 -4.75 20.01
CA ASP A 65 20.05 -3.52 20.74
C ASP A 65 20.25 -2.25 19.89
N ASP A 66 21.30 -2.20 19.06
CA ASP A 66 21.55 -1.06 18.18
C ASP A 66 20.51 -0.98 17.06
N LEU A 67 20.09 -2.13 16.53
CA LEU A 67 19.04 -2.21 15.53
C LEU A 67 17.70 -1.73 16.11
N LEU A 68 17.32 -2.21 17.30
CA LEU A 68 16.09 -1.83 17.99
C LEU A 68 16.05 -0.33 18.29
N LYS A 69 17.14 0.23 18.84
CA LYS A 69 17.27 1.68 19.04
C LYS A 69 17.12 2.44 17.73
N LYS A 70 17.71 1.94 16.64
CA LYS A 70 17.59 2.57 15.33
C LYS A 70 16.17 2.52 14.78
N MET A 71 15.44 1.43 15.02
CA MET A 71 14.03 1.31 14.66
C MET A 71 13.17 2.31 15.43
N GLU A 72 13.36 2.44 16.75
CA GLU A 72 12.68 3.46 17.57
C GLU A 72 13.00 4.88 17.09
N GLU A 73 14.27 5.17 16.79
CA GLU A 73 14.68 6.46 16.21
C GLU A 73 13.98 6.76 14.88
N ILE A 74 13.73 5.75 14.05
CA ILE A 74 13.08 5.89 12.74
C ILE A 74 11.58 6.09 12.92
N ASP A 75 10.93 5.30 13.78
CA ASP A 75 9.51 5.40 14.11
C ASP A 75 9.19 6.81 14.61
N MET A 76 10.02 7.34 15.51
CA MET A 76 9.87 8.69 16.05
C MET A 76 10.06 9.83 15.03
N ARG A 77 10.55 9.58 13.79
CA ARG A 77 10.78 10.64 12.79
C ARG A 77 9.50 11.24 12.24
N ASP A 78 8.40 10.49 12.26
CA ASP A 78 7.09 10.99 11.83
C ASP A 78 6.27 11.60 12.98
N GLY A 79 6.81 11.53 14.21
CA GLY A 79 6.19 12.05 15.43
C GLY A 79 5.15 11.14 16.06
N VAL A 80 4.98 9.90 15.58
CA VAL A 80 4.02 8.92 16.09
C VAL A 80 4.71 7.58 16.32
N LEU A 81 4.79 7.14 17.57
CA LEU A 81 5.31 5.81 17.91
C LEU A 81 4.23 4.75 17.66
N ASP A 82 4.00 4.37 16.40
CA ASP A 82 3.03 3.32 16.03
C ASP A 82 3.66 2.07 15.37
N GLY A 83 4.99 2.01 15.30
CA GLY A 83 5.73 0.92 14.65
C GLY A 83 5.64 0.93 13.13
N LYS A 84 5.28 2.07 12.53
CA LYS A 84 5.14 2.23 11.08
C LYS A 84 5.86 3.48 10.63
N ILE A 85 6.49 3.38 9.46
CA ILE A 85 7.01 4.56 8.79
C ILE A 85 5.84 5.31 8.17
N THR A 86 5.30 6.30 8.87
CA THR A 86 4.29 7.21 8.34
C THR A 86 4.98 8.25 7.46
N VAL A 87 5.04 7.93 6.18
CA VAL A 87 5.47 8.91 5.18
C VAL A 87 4.45 10.06 5.19
N SER A 88 4.83 11.21 5.74
CA SER A 88 3.98 12.41 5.76
C SER A 88 3.35 12.60 4.38
N ALA A 89 2.01 12.49 4.32
CA ALA A 89 1.26 12.34 3.07
C ALA A 89 1.28 13.61 2.20
N VAL A 90 1.95 14.65 2.69
CA VAL A 90 1.85 16.02 2.27
C VAL A 90 3.26 16.60 2.15
N LYS A 91 3.66 16.98 0.94
CA LYS A 91 4.91 17.72 0.66
C LYS A 91 4.55 19.05 0.01
N ASN A 92 5.42 20.05 0.13
CA ASN A 92 5.30 21.27 -0.67
C ASN A 92 5.97 21.06 -2.04
N CYS A 93 5.35 21.56 -3.10
CA CYS A 93 5.94 21.56 -4.43
C CYS A 93 7.24 22.38 -4.40
N PRO A 94 8.39 21.85 -4.86
CA PRO A 94 9.65 22.58 -4.82
C PRO A 94 9.66 23.82 -5.74
N GLU A 95 8.81 23.85 -6.78
CA GLU A 95 8.76 24.98 -7.71
C GLU A 95 7.76 26.06 -7.31
N CYS A 96 6.57 25.69 -6.79
CA CYS A 96 5.51 26.66 -6.52
C CYS A 96 5.11 26.76 -5.05
N GLY A 97 5.75 26.02 -4.15
CA GLY A 97 5.51 26.05 -2.70
C GLY A 97 4.16 25.48 -2.24
N HIS A 98 3.25 25.16 -3.15
CA HIS A 98 1.91 24.68 -2.78
C HIS A 98 1.95 23.25 -2.24
N THR A 99 1.09 23.00 -1.27
CA THR A 99 0.87 21.71 -0.65
C THR A 99 0.31 20.68 -1.63
N ILE A 100 0.98 19.54 -1.77
CA ILE A 100 0.67 18.46 -2.71
C ILE A 100 0.73 17.09 -2.02
N ARG A 101 -0.10 16.14 -2.51
CA ARG A 101 -0.07 14.75 -2.04
C ARG A 101 1.10 13.99 -2.68
N LYS A 102 1.87 13.25 -1.88
CA LYS A 102 3.16 12.62 -2.27
C LYS A 102 3.08 11.59 -3.42
N ARG A 103 1.90 11.02 -3.72
CA ARG A 103 1.73 9.96 -4.73
C ARG A 103 1.53 10.45 -6.18
N ARG A 104 1.63 11.75 -6.46
CA ARG A 104 1.44 12.28 -7.82
C ARG A 104 2.77 12.48 -8.54
N ALA A 105 2.78 12.17 -9.82
CA ALA A 105 3.91 12.45 -10.71
C ALA A 105 4.05 13.94 -11.04
N ASN A 106 2.96 14.73 -10.98
CA ASN A 106 2.96 16.15 -11.34
C ASN A 106 2.19 17.01 -10.31
N CYS A 107 2.63 18.26 -10.11
CA CYS A 107 1.94 19.25 -9.26
C CYS A 107 0.63 19.73 -9.92
N TYR A 108 -0.44 19.87 -9.14
CA TYR A 108 -1.74 20.40 -9.63
C TYR A 108 -1.67 21.88 -10.03
N TRP A 109 -0.83 22.65 -9.35
CA TRP A 109 -0.79 24.11 -9.48
C TRP A 109 0.12 24.58 -10.61
N CYS A 110 1.36 24.08 -10.65
CA CYS A 110 2.36 24.52 -11.63
C CYS A 110 2.68 23.48 -12.71
N GLY A 111 2.18 22.24 -12.60
CA GLY A 111 2.45 21.18 -13.58
C GLY A 111 3.84 20.55 -13.47
N ALA A 112 4.71 21.02 -12.57
CA ALA A 112 6.07 20.49 -12.38
C ALA A 112 6.08 18.99 -12.10
N ALA A 113 7.05 18.28 -12.67
CA ALA A 113 7.27 16.87 -12.40
C ALA A 113 7.83 16.68 -10.98
N LEU A 114 7.14 15.87 -10.20
CA LEU A 114 7.48 15.52 -8.82
C LEU A 114 8.25 14.20 -8.85
N LYS A 115 9.42 14.17 -8.21
CA LYS A 115 10.14 12.92 -7.96
C LYS A 115 9.23 12.01 -7.12
N GLY A 116 8.78 10.90 -7.72
CA GLY A 116 7.98 9.91 -7.02
C GLY A 116 8.75 9.33 -5.82
N PRO A 117 8.06 8.90 -4.76
CA PRO A 117 8.73 8.28 -3.63
C PRO A 117 9.38 6.99 -4.11
N THR A 118 10.71 6.91 -4.09
CA THR A 118 11.36 5.60 -4.10
C THR A 118 11.38 5.10 -2.66
N PRO A 119 11.36 3.78 -2.43
CA PRO A 119 11.44 3.22 -1.07
C PRO A 119 12.69 3.65 -0.28
N PHE A 120 13.70 4.20 -0.98
CA PHE A 120 15.00 4.58 -0.44
C PHE A 120 15.35 6.06 -0.70
N SER A 121 14.45 6.86 -1.30
CA SER A 121 14.74 8.28 -1.59
C SER A 121 14.48 9.13 -0.35
N GLU A 122 15.57 9.40 0.35
CA GLU A 122 15.88 10.52 1.26
C GLU A 122 14.78 10.92 2.27
N ALA A 123 15.11 10.63 3.54
CA ALA A 123 14.64 11.36 4.71
C ALA A 123 14.92 12.87 4.58
#